data_AF-A0A934RQP7-F1
#
_entry.id   AF-A0A934RQP7-F1
#
_cell.length_a   1.000
_cell.length_b   1.000
_cell.length_c   1.000
_cell.angle_alpha   90.00
_cell.angle_beta   90.00
_cell.angle_gamma   90.00
#
_symmetry.space_group_name_H-M   'P 1'
#
loop_
_entity.id
_entity.type
_entity.pdbx_description
1 polymer ?
#
loop_
_entity_poly.entity_id
_entity_poly.type
_entity_poly.pdbx_seq_one_letter_code
_entity_poly.pdbx_strand_id
1 'polypeptide(L)'
;MQPLLELVPELRQKFPQTAIRVYLAKDLDFLADELAEAGCEVYEMKSSSLNFAPGGLWRFLPFAEKNKLVVVTDIDRLRDLESDLTRTRTMQQSGVGAWRVPNPRDYTDDYRICYQPFVGCQFGVQGGLLDDVRLLLDAFTWHAMKGRLDPSVIMPGCGPVPLGNHRWPSYGFDEYFLNVAAYPRLAQEGMLTFVSSGASCLLLSLDVEYCTWGNPASELVHFSSGG
;
A
#
# COMPACT_ATOMS: atom_id res chain seq x y z
N MET A 1 4.11 -3.70 -18.65
CA MET A 1 2.78 -4.03 -19.20
C MET A 1 2.72 -5.47 -19.71
N GLN A 2 3.73 -5.95 -20.43
CA GLN A 2 3.84 -7.36 -20.84
C GLN A 2 3.56 -8.38 -19.72
N PRO A 3 4.02 -8.20 -18.46
CA PRO A 3 3.66 -9.12 -17.37
C PRO A 3 2.15 -9.19 -17.08
N LEU A 4 1.40 -8.10 -17.26
CA LEU A 4 -0.06 -8.13 -17.08
C LEU A 4 -0.73 -8.96 -18.19
N LEU A 5 -0.35 -8.73 -19.44
CA LEU A 5 -0.95 -9.42 -20.59
C LEU A 5 -0.70 -10.94 -20.54
N GLU A 6 0.48 -11.35 -20.06
CA GLU A 6 0.86 -12.75 -19.94
C GLU A 6 0.30 -13.43 -18.68
N LEU A 7 0.42 -12.78 -17.51
CA LEU A 7 0.12 -13.42 -16.23
C LEU A 7 -1.35 -13.30 -15.80
N VAL A 8 -2.06 -12.26 -16.21
CA VAL A 8 -3.47 -12.07 -15.79
C VAL A 8 -4.36 -13.23 -16.23
N PRO A 9 -4.28 -13.75 -17.47
CA PRO A 9 -5.05 -14.92 -17.88
C PRO A 9 -4.81 -16.14 -16.96
N GLU A 10 -3.55 -16.42 -16.63
CA GLU A 10 -3.18 -17.53 -15.72
C GLU A 10 -3.72 -17.30 -14.31
N LEU A 11 -3.56 -16.08 -13.78
CA LEU A 11 -4.05 -15.70 -12.45
C LEU A 11 -5.57 -15.79 -12.35
N ARG A 12 -6.31 -15.45 -13.42
CA ARG A 12 -7.77 -15.60 -13.47
C ARG A 12 -8.22 -17.05 -13.49
N GLN A 13 -7.47 -17.94 -14.13
CA GLN A 13 -7.75 -19.38 -14.08
C GLN A 13 -7.51 -19.93 -12.67
N LYS A 14 -6.42 -19.50 -12.02
CA LYS A 14 -6.04 -19.97 -10.68
C LYS A 14 -6.91 -19.37 -9.57
N PHE A 15 -7.31 -18.10 -9.71
CA PHE A 15 -8.07 -17.33 -8.72
C PHE A 15 -9.30 -16.68 -9.36
N PRO A 16 -10.31 -17.46 -9.77
CA PRO A 16 -11.44 -16.97 -10.56
C PRO A 16 -12.35 -15.96 -9.84
N GLN A 17 -12.23 -15.85 -8.51
CA GLN A 17 -12.98 -14.87 -7.70
C GLN A 17 -12.24 -13.54 -7.52
N THR A 18 -10.97 -13.45 -7.97
CA THR A 18 -10.15 -12.24 -7.85
C THR A 18 -10.29 -11.42 -9.14
N ALA A 19 -10.70 -10.16 -9.01
CA ALA A 19 -10.62 -9.19 -10.08
C ALA A 19 -9.26 -8.48 -10.04
N ILE A 20 -8.59 -8.37 -11.20
CA ILE A 20 -7.35 -7.60 -11.33
C ILE A 20 -7.69 -6.27 -11.95
N ARG A 21 -7.50 -5.18 -11.20
CA ARG A 21 -7.85 -3.83 -11.62
C ARG A 21 -6.60 -3.02 -11.97
N VAL A 22 -6.65 -2.32 -13.10
CA VAL A 22 -5.59 -1.43 -13.56
C VAL A 22 -6.16 -0.02 -13.71
N TYR A 23 -5.57 0.94 -12.99
CA TYR A 23 -5.81 2.37 -13.23
C TYR A 23 -4.81 2.85 -14.28
N LEU A 24 -5.29 3.04 -15.51
CA LEU A 24 -4.47 3.27 -16.68
C LEU A 24 -4.34 4.77 -16.97
N ALA A 25 -3.11 5.29 -16.97
CA ALA A 25 -2.85 6.69 -17.30
C ALA A 25 -3.33 7.03 -18.72
N LYS A 26 -3.79 8.27 -18.96
CA LYS A 26 -4.44 8.62 -20.25
C LYS A 26 -3.50 8.49 -21.45
N ASP A 27 -2.21 8.72 -21.25
CA ASP A 27 -1.16 8.54 -22.25
C ASP A 27 -0.86 7.06 -22.58
N LEU A 28 -1.48 6.12 -21.86
CA LEU A 28 -1.39 4.68 -22.09
C LEU A 28 -2.73 4.07 -22.51
N ASP A 29 -3.73 4.87 -22.88
CA ASP A 29 -5.08 4.41 -23.23
C ASP A 29 -5.11 3.44 -24.42
N PHE A 30 -4.14 3.51 -25.31
CA PHE A 30 -3.94 2.55 -26.40
C PHE A 30 -3.75 1.10 -25.94
N LEU A 31 -3.47 0.86 -24.66
CA LEU A 31 -3.36 -0.48 -24.05
C LEU A 31 -4.68 -0.98 -23.43
N ALA A 32 -5.72 -0.15 -23.37
CA ALA A 32 -6.94 -0.45 -22.62
C ALA A 32 -7.64 -1.72 -23.13
N ASP A 33 -7.78 -1.85 -24.45
CA ASP A 33 -8.42 -3.01 -25.08
C ASP A 33 -7.62 -4.30 -24.83
N GLU A 34 -6.29 -4.29 -25.04
CA GLU A 34 -5.42 -5.44 -24.78
C GLU A 34 -5.46 -5.89 -23.31
N LEU A 35 -5.47 -4.94 -22.38
CA LEU A 35 -5.57 -5.24 -20.94
C LEU A 35 -6.95 -5.82 -20.57
N ALA A 36 -8.02 -5.30 -21.17
CA ALA A 36 -9.37 -5.81 -20.98
C ALA A 36 -9.53 -7.24 -21.56
N GLU A 37 -8.96 -7.50 -22.74
CA GLU A 37 -8.92 -8.83 -23.36
C GLU A 37 -8.13 -9.84 -22.51
N ALA A 38 -7.01 -9.41 -21.91
CA ALA A 38 -6.26 -10.21 -20.94
C ALA A 38 -7.05 -10.49 -19.65
N GLY A 39 -8.14 -9.74 -19.41
CA GLY A 39 -9.10 -9.96 -18.35
C GLY A 39 -8.99 -8.98 -17.17
N CYS A 40 -8.32 -7.84 -17.34
CA CYS A 40 -8.26 -6.78 -16.34
C CYS A 40 -9.56 -5.96 -16.30
N GLU A 41 -9.93 -5.44 -15.13
CA GLU A 41 -10.81 -4.28 -15.03
C GLU A 41 -9.98 -3.01 -15.28
N VAL A 42 -10.18 -2.36 -16.42
CA VAL A 42 -9.41 -1.17 -16.80
C VAL A 42 -10.20 0.10 -16.45
N TYR A 43 -9.56 0.98 -15.69
CA TYR A 43 -10.08 2.30 -15.33
C TYR A 43 -9.14 3.37 -15.89
N GLU A 44 -9.53 3.96 -17.02
CA GLU A 44 -8.76 5.05 -17.62
C GLU A 44 -8.80 6.33 -16.78
N MET A 45 -7.62 6.92 -16.60
CA MET A 45 -7.47 8.23 -16.00
C MET A 45 -7.85 9.33 -17.00
N LYS A 46 -8.32 10.48 -16.48
CA LYS A 46 -8.60 11.66 -17.31
C LYS A 46 -7.34 12.43 -17.73
N SER A 47 -6.19 12.12 -17.14
CA SER A 47 -4.92 12.81 -17.33
C SER A 47 -3.78 11.82 -17.46
N SER A 48 -2.71 12.23 -18.14
CA SER A 48 -1.45 11.49 -18.17
C SER A 48 -0.81 11.40 -16.79
N SER A 49 0.06 10.41 -16.59
CA SER A 49 0.83 10.30 -15.34
C SER A 49 2.06 11.20 -15.41
N LEU A 50 1.99 12.39 -14.81
CA LEU A 50 3.16 13.25 -14.62
C LEU A 50 3.89 12.82 -13.34
N ASN A 51 5.15 12.39 -13.43
CA ASN A 51 5.99 12.11 -12.24
C ASN A 51 5.37 11.15 -11.21
N PHE A 52 4.67 10.11 -11.67
CA PHE A 52 4.03 9.04 -10.87
C PHE A 52 2.77 9.46 -10.07
N ALA A 53 2.74 10.62 -9.40
CA ALA A 53 1.56 11.15 -8.69
C ALA A 53 0.88 12.26 -9.53
N PRO A 54 -0.47 12.31 -9.68
CA PRO A 54 -1.53 11.65 -8.91
C PRO A 54 -1.74 10.15 -9.18
N GLY A 55 -1.19 9.58 -10.26
CA GLY A 55 -1.50 8.23 -10.72
C GLY A 55 -1.37 7.17 -9.62
N GLY A 56 -0.25 7.18 -8.89
CA GLY A 56 -0.01 6.26 -7.78
C GLY A 56 -1.03 6.34 -6.64
N LEU A 57 -1.75 7.46 -6.46
CA LEU A 57 -2.79 7.58 -5.43
C LEU A 57 -4.09 6.88 -5.80
N TRP A 58 -4.36 6.68 -7.10
CA TRP A 58 -5.64 6.15 -7.56
C TRP A 58 -5.81 4.67 -7.22
N ARG A 59 -4.70 3.96 -7.01
CA ARG A 59 -4.73 2.56 -6.55
C ARG A 59 -5.34 2.36 -5.16
N PHE A 60 -5.55 3.44 -4.40
CA PHE A 60 -6.21 3.40 -3.09
C PHE A 60 -7.72 3.65 -3.15
N LEU A 61 -8.28 4.06 -4.30
CA LEU A 61 -9.72 4.24 -4.47
C LEU A 61 -10.56 2.99 -4.12
N PRO A 62 -10.11 1.75 -4.39
CA PRO A 62 -10.87 0.56 -3.99
C PRO A 62 -11.06 0.41 -2.47
N PHE A 63 -10.35 1.17 -1.62
CA PHE A 63 -10.51 1.09 -0.16
C PHE A 63 -11.87 1.52 0.34
N ALA A 64 -12.65 2.25 -0.48
CA ALA A 64 -14.04 2.58 -0.17
C ALA A 64 -15.04 1.45 -0.52
N GLU A 65 -14.61 0.38 -1.20
CA GLU A 65 -15.50 -0.69 -1.65
C GLU A 65 -15.89 -1.62 -0.51
N LYS A 66 -17.06 -1.37 0.08
CA LYS A 66 -17.60 -2.19 1.18
C LYS A 66 -17.71 -3.66 0.78
N ASN A 67 -17.43 -4.54 1.74
CA ASN A 67 -17.52 -5.99 1.60
C ASN A 67 -16.58 -6.59 0.53
N LYS A 68 -15.51 -5.88 0.17
CA LYS A 68 -14.43 -6.39 -0.68
C LYS A 68 -13.17 -6.59 0.15
N LEU A 69 -12.31 -7.50 -0.32
CA LEU A 69 -10.92 -7.58 0.12
C LEU A 69 -10.07 -6.92 -0.97
N VAL A 70 -9.23 -5.98 -0.58
CA VAL A 70 -8.40 -5.22 -1.51
C VAL A 70 -6.95 -5.58 -1.27
N VAL A 71 -6.23 -5.92 -2.34
CA VAL A 71 -4.78 -6.12 -2.35
C VAL A 71 -4.17 -5.10 -3.28
N VAL A 72 -3.17 -4.37 -2.81
CA VAL A 72 -2.35 -3.50 -3.65
C VAL A 72 -1.03 -4.19 -3.91
N THR A 73 -0.76 -4.44 -5.20
CA THR A 73 0.48 -5.04 -5.68
C THR A 73 1.06 -4.23 -6.83
N ASP A 74 2.38 -4.18 -6.94
CA ASP A 74 3.03 -3.73 -8.18
C ASP A 74 3.03 -4.85 -9.23
N ILE A 75 3.22 -4.44 -10.49
CA ILE A 75 3.17 -5.33 -11.65
C ILE A 75 4.30 -6.36 -11.67
N ASP A 76 5.49 -6.00 -11.19
CA ASP A 76 6.64 -6.88 -11.10
C ASP A 76 6.47 -7.99 -10.05
N ARG A 77 5.58 -7.77 -9.07
CA ARG A 77 5.21 -8.72 -8.01
C ARG A 77 4.03 -9.62 -8.35
N LEU A 78 3.48 -9.56 -9.57
CA LEU A 78 2.30 -10.37 -9.95
C LEU A 78 2.54 -11.88 -9.81
N ARG A 79 3.78 -12.35 -9.97
CA ARG A 79 4.14 -13.75 -9.76
C ARG A 79 3.97 -14.19 -8.30
N ASP A 80 4.07 -13.25 -7.36
CA ASP A 80 3.95 -13.46 -5.92
C ASP A 80 2.53 -13.21 -5.42
N LEU A 81 1.56 -12.91 -6.30
CA LEU A 81 0.19 -12.53 -5.93
C LEU A 81 -0.50 -13.58 -5.06
N GLU A 82 -0.22 -14.86 -5.26
CA GLU A 82 -0.77 -15.93 -4.42
C GLU A 82 -0.43 -15.76 -2.94
N SER A 83 0.80 -15.34 -2.63
CA SER A 83 1.23 -15.08 -1.26
C SER A 83 0.45 -13.92 -0.65
N ASP A 84 0.24 -12.84 -1.41
CA ASP A 84 -0.49 -11.66 -0.96
C ASP A 84 -2.00 -11.94 -0.82
N LEU A 85 -2.59 -12.75 -1.71
CA LEU A 85 -3.96 -13.24 -1.57
C LEU A 85 -4.12 -14.11 -0.31
N THR A 86 -3.13 -14.94 -0.01
CA THR A 86 -3.13 -15.77 1.20
C THR A 86 -3.06 -14.89 2.45
N ARG A 87 -2.14 -13.92 2.51
CA ARG A 87 -2.05 -12.94 3.60
C ARG A 87 -3.37 -12.20 3.82
N THR A 88 -4.04 -11.85 2.73
CA THR A 88 -5.35 -11.17 2.77
C THR A 88 -6.46 -12.05 3.33
N ARG A 89 -6.48 -13.34 3.00
CA ARG A 89 -7.43 -14.29 3.61
C ARG A 89 -7.13 -14.50 5.10
N THR A 90 -5.85 -14.60 5.48
CA THR A 90 -5.45 -14.71 6.89
C THR A 90 -5.87 -13.48 7.68
N MET A 91 -5.69 -12.28 7.12
CA MET A 91 -6.17 -11.02 7.70
C MET A 91 -7.67 -11.09 7.98
N GLN A 92 -8.47 -11.47 6.97
CA GLN A 92 -9.92 -11.61 7.12
C GLN A 92 -10.30 -12.63 8.20
N GLN A 93 -9.63 -13.79 8.23
CA GLN A 93 -9.88 -14.84 9.21
C GLN A 93 -9.53 -14.43 10.64
N SER A 94 -8.53 -13.57 10.80
CA SER A 94 -8.09 -13.04 12.09
C SER A 94 -9.00 -11.91 12.60
N GLY A 95 -9.94 -11.44 11.76
CA GLY A 95 -10.90 -10.40 12.13
C GLY A 95 -10.30 -9.00 12.20
N VAL A 96 -9.13 -8.77 11.62
CA VAL A 96 -8.48 -7.46 11.55
C VAL A 96 -8.65 -6.81 10.18
N GLY A 97 -8.46 -5.51 10.11
CA GLY A 97 -8.79 -4.68 8.96
C GLY A 97 -7.69 -4.56 7.90
N ALA A 98 -6.42 -4.75 8.26
CA ALA A 98 -5.31 -4.57 7.33
C ALA A 98 -4.17 -5.57 7.55
N TRP A 99 -3.39 -5.83 6.51
CA TRP A 99 -2.09 -6.50 6.61
C TRP A 99 -1.01 -5.77 5.83
N ARG A 100 0.25 -5.93 6.26
CA ARG A 100 1.43 -5.33 5.59
C ARG A 100 2.69 -6.15 5.78
N VAL A 101 3.71 -5.83 4.99
CA VAL A 101 5.10 -6.28 5.17
C VAL A 101 5.99 -5.04 5.36
N PRO A 102 6.52 -4.79 6.57
CA PRO A 102 7.48 -3.70 6.77
C PRO A 102 8.79 -3.96 6.01
N ASN A 103 9.41 -2.90 5.52
CA ASN A 103 10.67 -2.98 4.75
C ASN A 103 11.78 -2.19 5.46
N PRO A 104 12.99 -2.74 5.64
CA PRO A 104 14.14 -1.95 6.08
C PRO A 104 14.53 -0.92 5.01
N ARG A 105 14.16 0.35 5.23
CA ARG A 105 14.56 1.48 4.39
C ARG A 105 15.32 2.49 5.23
N ASP A 106 16.57 2.77 4.85
CA ASP A 106 17.40 3.77 5.53
C ASP A 106 16.91 5.18 5.19
N TYR A 107 16.54 5.95 6.22
CA TYR A 107 16.08 7.34 6.09
C TYR A 107 17.17 8.37 6.45
N THR A 108 18.30 7.92 7.01
CA THR A 108 19.36 8.81 7.54
C THR A 108 20.69 8.68 6.79
N ASP A 109 20.75 7.83 5.77
CA ASP A 109 21.95 7.52 4.97
C ASP A 109 23.17 7.06 5.81
N ASP A 110 22.92 6.68 7.07
CA ASP A 110 23.89 6.20 8.05
C ASP A 110 23.41 4.94 8.77
N TYR A 111 22.35 4.31 8.25
CA TYR A 111 21.69 3.10 8.75
C TYR A 111 21.19 3.17 10.19
N ARG A 112 21.09 4.37 10.78
CA ARG A 112 20.52 4.52 12.14
C ARG A 112 19.01 4.31 12.16
N ILE A 113 18.31 4.64 11.08
CA ILE A 113 16.85 4.54 10.96
C ILE A 113 16.49 3.77 9.70
N CYS A 114 16.35 2.45 9.84
CA CYS A 114 16.03 1.53 8.74
C CYS A 114 14.63 0.92 8.90
N TYR A 115 13.56 1.68 8.62
CA TYR A 115 12.20 1.16 8.82
C TYR A 115 11.10 1.89 8.06
N GLN A 116 10.43 1.17 7.17
CA GLN A 116 9.20 1.62 6.52
C GLN A 116 8.03 0.70 6.90
N PRO A 117 6.98 1.22 7.58
CA PRO A 117 5.86 0.39 8.03
C PRO A 117 5.01 -0.12 6.87
N PHE A 118 4.76 0.73 5.86
CA PHE A 118 3.95 0.42 4.68
C PHE A 118 4.74 0.62 3.42
N VAL A 119 4.74 -0.38 2.54
CA VAL A 119 5.18 -0.22 1.15
C VAL A 119 3.94 -0.16 0.28
N GLY A 120 3.81 0.89 -0.53
CA GLY A 120 2.62 1.13 -1.34
C GLY A 120 2.31 0.04 -2.38
N CYS A 121 3.23 -0.91 -2.57
CA CYS A 121 3.12 -2.01 -3.52
C CYS A 121 2.93 -3.39 -2.91
N GLN A 122 2.76 -3.50 -1.58
CA GLN A 122 2.61 -4.79 -0.90
C GLN A 122 1.83 -4.66 0.40
N PHE A 123 0.50 -4.65 0.30
CA PHE A 123 -0.39 -4.71 1.45
C PHE A 123 -1.82 -5.03 1.04
N GLY A 124 -2.68 -5.31 2.01
CA GLY A 124 -4.10 -5.47 1.77
C GLY A 124 -4.95 -4.98 2.92
N VAL A 125 -6.21 -4.70 2.60
CA VAL A 125 -7.18 -4.13 3.53
C VAL A 125 -8.56 -4.73 3.29
N GLN A 126 -9.38 -4.74 4.34
CA GLN A 126 -10.82 -4.83 4.20
C GLN A 126 -11.32 -3.53 3.53
N GLY A 127 -12.10 -3.66 2.46
CA GLY A 127 -12.72 -2.53 1.80
C GLY A 127 -13.88 -1.97 2.63
N GLY A 128 -14.03 -0.65 2.61
CA GLY A 128 -14.97 0.10 3.44
C GLY A 128 -14.39 0.62 4.76
N LEU A 129 -13.11 0.38 5.06
CA LEU A 129 -12.47 0.96 6.24
C LEU A 129 -12.17 2.46 6.06
N LEU A 130 -12.02 2.89 4.81
CA LEU A 130 -11.84 4.30 4.44
C LEU A 130 -12.99 4.72 3.54
N ASP A 131 -14.19 4.85 4.14
CA ASP A 131 -15.47 5.12 3.46
C ASP A 131 -15.44 6.31 2.50
N ASP A 132 -14.59 7.31 2.75
CA ASP A 132 -14.36 8.45 1.85
C ASP A 132 -12.88 8.64 1.50
N VAL A 133 -12.25 7.57 1.00
CA VAL A 133 -10.84 7.59 0.58
C VAL A 133 -10.58 8.67 -0.46
N ARG A 134 -11.56 9.00 -1.31
CA ARG A 134 -11.44 10.06 -2.31
C ARG A 134 -11.30 11.44 -1.65
N LEU A 135 -12.18 11.77 -0.70
CA LEU A 135 -12.06 13.02 0.05
C LEU A 135 -10.76 13.07 0.84
N LEU A 136 -10.32 11.94 1.42
CA LEU A 136 -9.07 11.86 2.16
C LEU A 136 -7.85 12.14 1.26
N LEU A 137 -7.81 11.55 0.06
CA LEU A 137 -6.79 11.81 -0.96
C LEU A 137 -6.79 13.29 -1.37
N ASP A 138 -7.96 13.85 -1.71
CA ASP A 138 -8.08 15.24 -2.16
C ASP A 138 -7.67 16.23 -1.04
N ALA A 139 -8.09 15.97 0.21
CA ALA A 139 -7.70 16.77 1.36
C ALA A 139 -6.19 16.68 1.63
N PHE A 140 -5.63 15.47 1.64
CA PHE A 140 -4.20 15.25 1.83
C PHE A 140 -3.36 15.99 0.79
N THR A 141 -3.70 15.84 -0.50
CA THR A 141 -3.01 16.52 -1.60
C THR A 141 -3.12 18.03 -1.45
N TRP A 142 -4.30 18.56 -1.11
CA TRP A 142 -4.47 19.99 -0.89
C TRP A 142 -3.61 20.51 0.27
N HIS A 143 -3.57 19.80 1.39
CA HIS A 143 -2.73 20.18 2.53
C HIS A 143 -1.24 20.11 2.19
N ALA A 144 -0.80 19.10 1.44
CA ALA A 144 0.58 18.99 0.95
C ALA A 144 0.96 20.16 0.04
N MET A 145 0.10 20.50 -0.93
CA MET A 145 0.30 21.64 -1.84
C MET A 145 0.38 22.98 -1.10
N LYS A 146 -0.27 23.09 0.06
CA LYS A 146 -0.25 24.29 0.91
C LYS A 146 0.88 24.28 1.94
N GLY A 147 1.73 23.26 1.97
CA GLY A 147 2.81 23.13 2.96
C GLY A 147 2.29 23.01 4.39
N ARG A 148 1.10 22.43 4.59
CA ARG A 148 0.44 22.30 5.90
C ARG A 148 0.70 20.97 6.60
N LEU A 149 1.35 20.04 5.92
CA LEU A 149 1.77 18.77 6.50
C LEU A 149 3.22 18.93 6.95
N ASP A 150 3.52 18.54 8.19
CA ASP A 150 4.89 18.47 8.68
C ASP A 150 5.63 17.40 7.87
N PRO A 151 6.69 17.76 7.12
CA PRO A 151 7.45 16.79 6.33
C PRO A 151 8.45 16.03 7.20
N SER A 152 8.33 16.06 8.53
CA SER A 152 9.21 15.39 9.47
C SER A 152 8.44 14.64 10.55
N VAL A 153 9.10 13.64 11.14
CA VAL A 153 8.62 12.90 12.32
C VAL A 153 9.64 13.05 13.43
N ILE A 154 9.18 13.25 14.66
CA ILE A 154 10.07 13.26 15.82
C ILE A 154 10.31 11.82 16.25
N MET A 155 11.52 11.33 15.99
CA MET A 155 11.93 9.99 16.39
C MET A 155 12.56 10.03 17.79
N PRO A 156 12.14 9.16 18.73
CA PRO A 156 12.72 9.12 20.06
C PRO A 156 14.24 8.95 20.02
N GLY A 157 14.97 9.88 20.64
CA GLY A 157 16.44 9.87 20.68
C GLY A 157 17.15 10.36 19.41
N CYS A 158 16.43 10.67 18.33
CA CYS A 158 17.02 11.15 17.06
C CYS A 158 16.60 12.58 16.69
N GLY A 159 15.54 13.12 17.31
CA GLY A 159 14.99 14.43 16.95
C GLY A 159 14.14 14.37 15.67
N PRO A 160 13.90 15.51 15.01
CA PRO A 160 13.14 15.54 13.75
C PRO A 160 13.89 14.83 12.62
N VAL A 161 13.23 13.85 11.99
CA VAL A 161 13.73 13.08 10.84
C VAL A 161 12.83 13.39 9.65
N PRO A 162 13.40 13.75 8.48
CA PRO A 162 12.59 14.07 7.31
C PRO A 162 11.88 12.81 6.78
N LEU A 163 10.60 12.96 6.45
CA LEU A 163 9.84 11.98 5.70
C LEU A 163 10.18 12.15 4.21
N GLY A 164 10.61 11.05 3.57
CA GLY A 164 10.87 11.04 2.13
C GLY A 164 9.60 11.31 1.31
N ASN A 165 9.80 11.74 0.06
CA ASN A 165 8.73 11.82 -0.96
C ASN A 165 7.50 12.68 -0.56
N HIS A 166 7.67 13.67 0.32
CA HIS A 166 6.58 14.52 0.83
C HIS A 166 6.12 15.63 -0.12
N ARG A 167 6.73 15.77 -1.32
CA ARG A 167 6.47 16.87 -2.25
C ARG A 167 5.47 16.46 -3.32
N TRP A 168 4.48 17.32 -3.57
CA TRP A 168 3.54 17.12 -4.67
C TRP A 168 3.96 17.86 -5.95
N PRO A 169 3.86 17.26 -7.14
CA PRO A 169 3.79 15.82 -7.41
C PRO A 169 5.20 15.21 -7.44
N SER A 170 5.41 14.05 -6.79
CA SER A 170 6.66 13.31 -6.89
C SER A 170 6.45 11.80 -6.78
N TYR A 171 7.45 11.04 -7.23
CA TYR A 171 7.55 9.62 -6.96
C TYR A 171 7.52 9.35 -5.44
N GLY A 172 6.80 8.29 -5.03
CA GLY A 172 6.63 7.87 -3.64
C GLY A 172 5.71 8.75 -2.78
N PHE A 173 5.03 9.75 -3.37
CA PHE A 173 4.08 10.61 -2.64
C PHE A 173 2.87 9.82 -2.10
N ASP A 174 2.57 8.69 -2.71
CA ASP A 174 1.59 7.70 -2.26
C ASP A 174 2.03 6.95 -0.99
N GLU A 175 3.33 6.68 -0.84
CA GLU A 175 3.87 6.15 0.42
C GLU A 175 3.77 7.20 1.53
N TYR A 176 3.97 8.48 1.20
CA TYR A 176 3.75 9.58 2.14
C TYR A 176 2.28 9.67 2.56
N PHE A 177 1.34 9.52 1.62
CA PHE A 177 -0.09 9.39 1.92
C PHE A 177 -0.37 8.20 2.85
N LEU A 178 0.20 7.03 2.56
CA LEU A 178 0.02 5.85 3.39
C LEU A 178 0.50 6.08 4.82
N ASN A 179 1.68 6.66 5.02
CA ASN A 179 2.23 6.88 6.35
C ASN A 179 1.47 7.95 7.15
N VAL A 180 1.07 9.06 6.51
CA VAL A 180 0.51 10.21 7.21
C VAL A 180 -1.02 10.15 7.34
N ALA A 181 -1.70 9.69 6.30
CA ALA A 181 -3.17 9.76 6.22
C ALA A 181 -3.83 8.38 6.38
N ALA A 182 -3.36 7.34 5.70
CA ALA A 182 -4.03 6.04 5.74
C ALA A 182 -3.69 5.25 7.01
N TYR A 183 -2.40 5.10 7.32
CA TYR A 183 -1.92 4.20 8.36
C TYR A 183 -2.54 4.47 9.74
N PRO A 184 -2.64 5.71 10.24
CA PRO A 184 -3.26 5.96 11.54
C PRO A 184 -4.70 5.49 11.66
N ARG A 185 -5.44 5.44 10.54
CA ARG A 185 -6.82 4.94 10.46
C ARG A 185 -6.83 3.41 10.37
N LEU A 186 -6.01 2.84 9.49
CA LEU A 186 -5.91 1.39 9.31
C LEU A 186 -5.45 0.68 10.60
N ALA A 187 -4.58 1.30 11.40
CA ALA A 187 -4.13 0.75 12.67
C ALA A 187 -5.27 0.57 13.70
N GLN A 188 -6.32 1.40 13.64
CA GLN A 188 -7.49 1.28 14.54
C GLN A 188 -8.35 0.06 14.20
N GLU A 189 -8.25 -0.46 12.98
CA GLU A 189 -9.01 -1.61 12.50
C GLU A 189 -8.29 -2.93 12.76
N GLY A 190 -7.10 -2.89 13.38
CA GLY A 190 -6.25 -4.05 13.58
C GLY A 190 -5.35 -4.34 12.38
N MET A 191 -4.14 -4.84 12.68
CA MET A 191 -3.09 -5.06 11.70
C MET A 191 -2.47 -6.45 11.83
N LEU A 192 -2.40 -7.22 10.74
CA LEU A 192 -1.45 -8.33 10.62
C LEU A 192 -0.13 -7.83 10.02
N THR A 193 0.93 -7.83 10.81
CA THR A 193 2.26 -7.41 10.35
C THR A 193 3.11 -8.64 10.07
N PHE A 194 3.38 -8.89 8.79
CA PHE A 194 4.21 -10.00 8.33
C PHE A 194 5.69 -9.58 8.35
N VAL A 195 6.49 -10.25 9.16
CA VAL A 195 7.90 -9.92 9.38
C VAL A 195 8.77 -11.08 8.92
N SER A 196 9.74 -10.81 8.04
CA SER A 196 10.73 -11.83 7.68
C SER A 196 11.52 -12.26 8.92
N SER A 197 11.69 -13.56 9.14
CA SER A 197 12.36 -14.11 10.33
C SER A 197 13.81 -13.63 10.49
N GLY A 198 14.45 -13.16 9.42
CA GLY A 198 15.79 -12.55 9.46
C GLY A 198 15.81 -11.03 9.64
N ALA A 199 14.63 -10.37 9.66
CA ALA A 199 14.56 -8.93 9.80
C ALA A 199 14.91 -8.51 11.23
N SER A 200 15.85 -7.58 11.37
CA SER A 200 16.16 -6.90 12.62
C SER A 200 15.94 -5.40 12.43
N CYS A 201 15.04 -4.83 13.23
CA CYS A 201 14.82 -3.39 13.26
C CYS A 201 14.29 -2.94 14.62
N LEU A 202 14.98 -1.98 15.23
CA LEU A 202 14.59 -1.42 16.53
C LEU A 202 13.21 -0.75 16.51
N LEU A 203 12.81 -0.21 15.36
CA LEU A 203 11.54 0.50 15.21
C LEU A 203 10.34 -0.44 15.02
N LEU A 204 10.57 -1.71 14.70
CA LEU A 204 9.49 -2.69 14.59
C LEU A 204 8.73 -2.84 15.92
N SER A 205 9.43 -2.78 17.06
CA SER A 205 8.77 -2.91 18.37
C SER A 205 7.84 -1.73 18.65
N LEU A 206 8.28 -0.50 18.34
CA LEU A 206 7.46 0.71 18.50
C LEU A 206 6.26 0.72 17.55
N ASP A 207 6.46 0.26 16.32
CA ASP A 207 5.41 0.12 15.32
C ASP A 207 4.33 -0.89 15.74
N VAL A 208 4.74 -2.03 16.32
CA VAL A 208 3.82 -3.05 16.86
C VAL A 208 3.09 -2.53 18.09
N GLU A 209 3.78 -1.81 18.97
CA GLU A 209 3.16 -1.14 20.12
C GLU A 209 2.09 -0.13 19.64
N TYR A 210 2.41 0.70 18.65
CA TYR A 210 1.44 1.63 18.06
C TYR A 210 0.20 0.93 17.49
N CYS A 211 0.38 -0.16 16.74
CA CYS A 211 -0.73 -0.94 16.20
C CYS A 211 -1.58 -1.59 17.30
N THR A 212 -0.96 -2.14 18.34
CA THR A 212 -1.67 -2.76 19.47
C THR A 212 -2.38 -1.74 20.36
N TRP A 213 -1.88 -0.49 20.44
CA TRP A 213 -2.61 0.63 21.04
C TRP A 213 -3.84 1.02 20.22
N GLY A 214 -3.72 1.06 18.89
CA GLY A 214 -4.86 1.33 18.01
C GLY A 214 -5.91 0.23 18.06
N ASN A 215 -5.47 -1.03 18.06
CA ASN A 215 -6.34 -2.18 18.20
C ASN A 215 -5.59 -3.38 18.80
N PRO A 216 -6.00 -3.89 19.98
CA PRO A 216 -5.30 -4.97 20.68
C PRO A 216 -5.34 -6.32 19.96
N ALA A 217 -6.16 -6.48 18.91
CA ALA A 217 -6.17 -7.66 18.05
C ALA A 217 -5.08 -7.62 16.95
N SER A 218 -4.25 -6.58 16.91
CA SER A 218 -3.11 -6.53 15.98
C SER A 218 -2.05 -7.57 16.34
N GLU A 219 -1.49 -8.25 15.34
CA GLU A 219 -0.59 -9.39 15.52
C GLU A 219 0.66 -9.32 14.62
N LEU A 220 1.70 -10.03 15.05
CA LEU A 220 2.91 -10.30 14.28
C LEU A 220 2.89 -11.71 13.73
N VAL A 221 3.21 -11.86 12.45
CA VAL A 221 3.40 -13.16 11.81
C VAL A 221 4.79 -13.24 11.22
N HIS A 222 5.61 -14.14 11.74
CA HIS A 222 6.95 -14.38 11.21
C HIS A 222 6.92 -15.34 10.01
N PHE A 223 7.67 -15.04 8.96
CA PHE A 223 7.80 -15.91 7.79
C PHE A 223 9.27 -16.04 7.34
N SER A 224 9.64 -17.21 6.82
CA SER A 224 11.00 -17.45 6.30
C SER A 224 11.24 -16.64 5.03
N SER A 225 12.38 -15.96 4.94
CA SER A 225 12.83 -15.32 3.69
C SER A 225 13.16 -16.40 2.66
N GLY A 226 12.22 -16.69 1.76
CA GLY A 226 12.39 -17.70 0.70
C GLY A 226 11.14 -18.47 0.29
N GLY A 227 9.95 -17.96 0.59
CA GLY A 227 8.67 -18.57 0.19
C GLY A 227 7.64 -17.52 -0.18
#